data_AF-A0A377WIK2-F1
#
_entry.id   AF-A0A377WIK2-F1
#
_cell.length_a   1.000
_cell.length_b   1.000
_cell.length_c   1.000
_cell.angle_alpha   90.00
_cell.angle_beta   90.00
_cell.angle_gamma   90.00
#
_symmetry.space_group_name_H-M   'P 1'
#
loop_
_entity.id
_entity.type
_entity.pdbx_description
1 polymer ?
#
loop_
_entity_poly.entity_id
_entity_poly.type
_entity_poly.pdbx_seq_one_letter_code
_entity_poly.pdbx_strand_id
1 'polypeptide(L)'
;MSTLPKVAVLGLGAMGHAFASNLLKNGFTVAGWNRSPARGEDLQAHGLSLHATPQQAVADAEVIISMLADGEATLEVLAQIAPACQPQAIYCQMGTIGLPETRQAIALLRELQPAMTYIDAPVSGTKAPAEKAVEVARSSAESDAMA
;
A
#
# COMPACT_ATOMS: atom_id res chain seq x y z
N MET A 1 22.91 6.39 7.48
CA MET A 1 21.80 5.69 8.15
C MET A 1 20.70 5.58 7.11
N SER A 2 20.48 4.40 6.55
CA SER A 2 19.43 4.20 5.54
C SER A 2 18.08 4.33 6.26
N THR A 3 17.34 5.40 5.97
CA THR A 3 15.98 5.60 6.49
C THR A 3 15.07 4.57 5.84
N LEU A 4 14.28 3.84 6.64
CA LEU A 4 13.25 2.94 6.12
C LEU A 4 12.22 3.76 5.31
N PRO A 5 11.69 3.24 4.19
CA PRO A 5 10.73 3.96 3.37
C PRO A 5 9.43 4.20 4.13
N LYS A 6 8.73 5.29 3.80
CA LYS A 6 7.37 5.55 4.28
C LYS A 6 6.37 4.66 3.54
N VAL A 7 5.50 3.98 4.30
CA VAL A 7 4.55 3.02 3.74
C VAL A 7 3.11 3.47 3.99
N ALA A 8 2.29 3.50 2.93
CA ALA A 8 0.85 3.60 3.05
C ALA A 8 0.22 2.22 2.97
N VAL A 9 -0.73 1.92 3.87
CA VAL A 9 -1.56 0.71 3.81
C VAL A 9 -3.02 1.11 3.55
N LEU A 10 -3.50 0.79 2.36
CA LEU A 10 -4.87 1.04 1.92
C LEU A 10 -5.71 -0.22 2.08
N GLY A 11 -6.72 -0.14 2.95
CA GLY A 11 -7.52 -1.28 3.38
C GLY A 11 -6.96 -1.90 4.65
N LEU A 12 -7.70 -1.75 5.75
CA LEU A 12 -7.34 -2.28 7.07
C LEU A 12 -8.28 -3.42 7.48
N GLY A 13 -8.62 -4.29 6.52
CA GLY A 13 -9.20 -5.60 6.84
C GLY A 13 -8.21 -6.49 7.60
N ALA A 14 -8.57 -7.76 7.86
CA ALA A 14 -7.72 -8.66 8.65
C ALA A 14 -6.25 -8.73 8.16
N MET A 15 -6.03 -8.83 6.85
CA MET A 15 -4.66 -8.86 6.29
C MET A 15 -3.97 -7.49 6.31
N GLY A 16 -4.65 -6.44 5.85
CA GLY A 16 -4.10 -5.08 5.84
C GLY A 16 -3.72 -4.56 7.24
N HIS A 17 -4.54 -4.88 8.23
CA HIS A 17 -4.26 -4.60 9.64
C HIS A 17 -3.01 -5.34 10.13
N ALA A 18 -2.90 -6.64 9.83
CA ALA A 18 -1.71 -7.43 10.16
C ALA A 18 -0.44 -6.87 9.49
N PHE A 19 -0.54 -6.40 8.24
CA PHE A 19 0.56 -5.73 7.53
C PHE A 19 0.97 -4.44 8.23
N ALA A 20 0.03 -3.54 8.48
CA ALA A 20 0.29 -2.28 9.16
C ALA A 20 0.91 -2.49 10.56
N SER A 21 0.36 -3.42 11.34
CA SER A 21 0.90 -3.77 12.66
C SER A 21 2.33 -4.29 12.58
N ASN A 22 2.65 -5.15 11.61
CA ASN A 22 3.99 -5.70 11.46
C ASN A 22 5.01 -4.65 11.01
N LEU A 23 4.63 -3.77 10.08
CA LEU A 23 5.47 -2.65 9.63
C LEU A 23 5.80 -1.70 10.79
N LEU A 24 4.79 -1.33 11.59
CA LEU A 24 4.99 -0.50 12.78
C LEU A 24 5.96 -1.14 13.78
N LYS A 25 5.80 -2.44 14.07
CA LYS A 25 6.72 -3.20 14.93
C LYS A 25 8.16 -3.24 14.42
N ASN A 26 8.34 -3.13 13.11
CA ASN A 26 9.66 -3.09 12.45
C ASN A 26 10.21 -1.67 12.30
N GLY A 27 9.56 -0.64 12.85
CA GLY A 27 10.04 0.74 12.87
C GLY A 27 9.76 1.53 11.59
N PHE A 28 8.89 1.05 10.70
CA PHE A 28 8.46 1.82 9.54
C PHE A 28 7.56 2.99 9.95
N THR A 29 7.63 4.08 9.21
CA THR A 29 6.59 5.12 9.26
C THR A 29 5.41 4.66 8.42
N VAL A 30 4.25 4.46 9.05
CA VAL A 30 3.07 3.88 8.39
C VAL A 30 1.91 4.87 8.41
N ALA A 31 1.39 5.17 7.22
CA ALA A 31 0.11 5.83 7.03
C ALA A 31 -0.96 4.78 6.70
N GLY A 32 -2.15 4.93 7.26
CA GLY A 32 -3.25 4.00 7.07
C GLY A 32 -4.48 4.70 6.53
N TRP A 33 -5.23 4.00 5.68
CA TRP A 33 -6.59 4.38 5.34
C TRP A 33 -7.49 3.16 5.17
N ASN A 34 -8.75 3.29 5.58
CA ASN A 34 -9.78 2.32 5.29
C ASN A 34 -11.13 3.02 5.17
N ARG A 35 -12.01 2.55 4.28
CA ARG A 35 -13.36 3.10 4.10
C ARG A 35 -14.16 3.18 5.41
N SER A 36 -13.97 2.19 6.29
CA SER A 36 -14.49 2.22 7.66
C SER A 36 -13.34 2.57 8.62
N PRO A 37 -13.26 3.80 9.13
CA PRO A 37 -12.08 4.27 9.89
C PRO A 37 -11.81 3.45 11.16
N ALA A 38 -12.88 2.96 11.81
CA ALA A 38 -12.81 2.11 13.01
C ALA A 38 -11.88 0.88 12.88
N ARG A 39 -11.52 0.45 11.67
CA ARG A 39 -10.61 -0.69 11.46
C ARG A 39 -9.12 -0.37 11.65
N GLY A 40 -8.75 0.89 11.86
CA GLY A 40 -7.36 1.30 12.08
C GLY A 40 -7.10 2.02 13.40
N GLU A 41 -8.14 2.33 14.17
CA GLU A 41 -8.05 3.16 15.37
C GLU A 41 -7.16 2.53 16.45
N ASP A 42 -7.22 1.20 16.61
CA ASP A 42 -6.40 0.47 17.58
C ASP A 42 -4.90 0.55 17.26
N LEU A 43 -4.52 0.67 15.99
CA LEU A 43 -3.13 0.80 15.55
C LEU A 43 -2.56 2.20 15.75
N GLN A 44 -3.40 3.22 16.00
CA GLN A 44 -2.92 4.58 16.29
C GLN A 44 -2.08 4.61 17.58
N ALA A 45 -2.45 3.81 18.58
CA ALA A 45 -1.66 3.64 19.81
C ALA A 45 -0.27 3.03 19.55
N HIS A 46 -0.08 2.41 18.38
CA HIS A 46 1.19 1.83 17.92
C HIS A 46 1.92 2.70 16.89
N GLY A 47 1.46 3.93 16.66
CA GLY A 47 2.11 4.90 15.77
C GLY A 47 1.58 4.94 14.34
N LEU A 48 0.43 4.29 14.04
CA LEU A 48 -0.23 4.45 12.74
C LEU A 48 -0.76 5.87 12.57
N SER A 49 -0.37 6.54 11.48
CA SER A 49 -1.03 7.77 11.03
C SER A 49 -2.29 7.39 10.23
N LEU A 50 -3.44 7.31 10.90
CA LEU A 50 -4.71 7.00 10.24
C LEU A 50 -5.30 8.27 9.60
N HIS A 51 -5.58 8.23 8.30
CA HIS A 51 -6.10 9.36 7.54
C HIS A 51 -7.59 9.19 7.18
N ALA A 52 -8.27 10.32 6.95
CA ALA A 52 -9.69 10.33 6.59
C ALA A 52 -9.92 9.97 5.11
N THR A 53 -8.96 10.32 4.24
CA THR A 53 -9.04 10.04 2.80
C THR A 53 -7.83 9.23 2.32
N PRO A 54 -7.97 8.42 1.26
CA PRO A 54 -6.86 7.63 0.74
C PRO A 54 -5.74 8.50 0.16
N GLN A 55 -6.06 9.68 -0.41
CA GLN A 55 -5.09 10.64 -0.94
C GLN A 55 -4.16 11.17 0.17
N GLN A 56 -4.72 11.46 1.34
CA GLN A 56 -3.92 11.91 2.49
C GLN A 56 -2.95 10.82 2.96
N ALA A 57 -3.35 9.55 2.91
CA ALA A 57 -2.49 8.45 3.31
C ALA A 57 -1.30 8.22 2.36
N VAL A 58 -1.46 8.50 1.06
CA VAL A 58 -0.41 8.22 0.05
C VAL A 58 0.51 9.41 -0.26
N ALA A 59 0.16 10.62 0.19
CA ALA A 59 0.82 11.86 -0.24
C ALA A 59 2.35 11.86 -0.06
N ASP A 60 2.82 11.29 1.04
CA ASP A 60 4.25 11.18 1.39
C ASP A 60 4.76 9.73 1.33
N ALA A 61 3.98 8.80 0.78
CA ALA A 61 4.32 7.39 0.77
C ALA A 61 5.25 7.07 -0.41
N GLU A 62 6.31 6.30 -0.11
CA GLU A 62 7.22 5.74 -1.11
C GLU A 62 6.73 4.36 -1.57
N VAL A 63 6.09 3.62 -0.65
CA VAL A 63 5.47 2.32 -0.94
C VAL A 63 4.00 2.36 -0.54
N ILE A 64 3.11 1.98 -1.45
CA ILE A 64 1.67 1.87 -1.21
C ILE A 64 1.30 0.38 -1.28
N ILE A 65 0.83 -0.18 -0.16
CA ILE A 65 0.26 -1.52 -0.09
C ILE A 65 -1.25 -1.40 -0.24
N SER A 66 -1.79 -2.03 -1.28
CA SER A 66 -3.23 -2.08 -1.54
C SER A 66 -3.82 -3.44 -1.19
N MET A 67 -4.71 -3.44 -0.20
CA MET A 67 -5.39 -4.61 0.37
C MET A 67 -6.90 -4.35 0.46
N LEU A 68 -7.51 -4.11 -0.70
CA LEU A 68 -8.92 -3.72 -0.83
C LEU A 68 -9.82 -4.93 -1.10
N ALA A 69 -11.13 -4.70 -1.01
CA ALA A 69 -12.13 -5.78 -0.96
C ALA A 69 -12.22 -6.58 -2.28
N ASP A 70 -12.13 -5.89 -3.41
CA ASP A 70 -12.31 -6.44 -4.75
C ASP A 70 -11.66 -5.53 -5.79
N GLY A 71 -11.76 -5.92 -7.07
CA GLY A 71 -11.17 -5.18 -8.18
C GLY A 71 -11.82 -3.83 -8.45
N GLU A 72 -13.14 -3.70 -8.27
CA GLU A 72 -13.86 -2.44 -8.45
C GLU A 72 -13.38 -1.40 -7.44
N ALA A 73 -13.35 -1.77 -6.14
CA ALA A 73 -12.83 -0.92 -5.09
C ALA A 73 -11.35 -0.56 -5.31
N THR A 74 -10.57 -1.50 -5.88
CA THR A 74 -9.16 -1.24 -6.19
C THR A 74 -9.00 -0.20 -7.29
N LEU A 75 -9.75 -0.31 -8.38
CA LEU A 75 -9.69 0.65 -9.49
C LEU A 75 -10.19 2.03 -9.06
N GLU A 76 -11.28 2.08 -8.30
CA GLU A 76 -11.85 3.33 -7.78
C GLU A 76 -10.86 4.08 -6.89
N VAL A 77 -10.22 3.37 -5.94
CA VAL A 77 -9.22 3.97 -5.07
C VAL A 77 -7.95 4.32 -5.84
N LEU A 78 -7.51 3.48 -6.78
CA LEU A 78 -6.32 3.76 -7.60
C LEU A 78 -6.46 5.05 -8.40
N ALA A 79 -7.62 5.26 -9.04
CA ALA A 79 -7.93 6.49 -9.78
C ALA A 79 -7.85 7.74 -8.88
N GLN A 80 -8.28 7.60 -7.63
CA GLN A 80 -8.28 8.68 -6.65
C GLN A 80 -6.89 9.03 -6.12
N ILE A 81 -6.02 8.04 -5.92
CA ILE A 81 -4.72 8.23 -5.26
C ILE A 81 -3.58 8.54 -6.23
N ALA A 82 -3.62 8.02 -7.47
CA ALA A 82 -2.48 8.11 -8.39
C ALA A 82 -1.97 9.56 -8.61
N PRO A 83 -2.83 10.58 -8.73
CA PRO A 83 -2.39 11.97 -8.84
C PRO A 83 -1.76 12.56 -7.56
N ALA A 84 -2.04 11.96 -6.40
CA ALA A 84 -1.55 12.41 -5.10
C ALA A 84 -0.27 11.67 -4.65
N CYS A 85 0.07 10.56 -5.30
CA CYS A 85 1.27 9.78 -5.01
C CYS A 85 2.55 10.52 -5.44
N GLN A 86 3.66 10.21 -4.77
CA GLN A 86 4.98 10.62 -5.25
C GLN A 86 5.27 9.98 -6.61
N PRO A 87 5.93 10.69 -7.56
CA PRO A 87 6.16 10.19 -8.90
C PRO A 87 6.85 8.82 -8.96
N GLN A 88 7.81 8.56 -8.06
CA GLN A 88 8.59 7.31 -8.03
C GLN A 88 8.06 6.27 -7.04
N ALA A 89 6.86 6.50 -6.49
CA ALA A 89 6.29 5.58 -5.53
C ALA A 89 5.95 4.22 -6.16
N ILE A 90 6.02 3.17 -5.34
CA ILE A 90 5.72 1.81 -5.74
C ILE A 90 4.32 1.46 -5.23
N TYR A 91 3.43 1.11 -6.15
CA TYR A 91 2.10 0.59 -5.84
C TYR A 91 2.11 -0.94 -5.85
N CYS A 92 2.09 -1.52 -4.66
CA CYS A 92 2.01 -2.96 -4.42
C CYS A 92 0.54 -3.37 -4.29
N GLN A 93 -0.01 -3.91 -5.37
CA GLN A 93 -1.32 -4.55 -5.35
C GLN A 93 -1.15 -5.94 -4.74
N MET A 94 -1.77 -6.17 -3.57
CA MET A 94 -1.62 -7.43 -2.83
C MET A 94 -2.96 -8.15 -2.57
N GLY A 95 -4.08 -7.50 -2.89
CA GLY A 95 -5.41 -8.12 -2.88
C GLY A 95 -5.61 -9.06 -4.08
N THR A 96 -6.64 -9.92 -4.04
CA THR A 96 -6.97 -10.77 -5.19
C THR A 96 -8.05 -10.10 -6.03
N ILE A 97 -7.70 -9.50 -7.17
CA ILE A 97 -8.64 -8.72 -8.00
C ILE A 97 -8.99 -9.35 -9.35
N GLY A 98 -8.27 -10.39 -9.77
CA GLY A 98 -8.48 -11.04 -11.08
C GLY A 98 -7.65 -10.41 -12.20
N LEU A 99 -7.38 -11.21 -13.25
CA LEU A 99 -6.54 -10.79 -14.37
C LEU A 99 -7.08 -9.58 -15.17
N PRO A 100 -8.39 -9.48 -15.47
CA PRO A 100 -8.94 -8.31 -16.16
C PRO A 100 -8.68 -7.02 -15.39
N GLU A 101 -8.97 -7.01 -14.10
CA GLU A 101 -8.87 -5.87 -13.20
C GLU A 101 -7.41 -5.50 -12.95
N THR A 102 -6.50 -6.48 -12.81
CA THR A 102 -5.05 -6.22 -12.75
C THR A 102 -4.57 -5.51 -14.02
N ARG A 103 -5.00 -5.94 -15.22
CA ARG A 103 -4.62 -5.26 -16.47
C ARG A 103 -5.16 -3.83 -16.54
N GLN A 104 -6.40 -3.63 -16.11
CA GLN A 104 -7.01 -2.29 -16.05
C GLN A 104 -6.27 -1.39 -15.05
N ALA A 105 -5.89 -1.91 -13.89
CA ALA A 105 -5.16 -1.15 -12.87
C ALA A 105 -3.77 -0.73 -13.38
N ILE A 106 -3.05 -1.61 -14.07
CA ILE A 106 -1.75 -1.28 -14.68
C ILE A 106 -1.91 -0.18 -15.74
N ALA A 107 -2.92 -0.29 -16.61
CA ALA A 107 -3.16 0.72 -17.65
C ALA A 107 -3.54 2.08 -17.03
N LEU A 108 -4.43 2.07 -16.05
CA LEU A 108 -4.87 3.26 -15.33
C LEU A 108 -3.71 3.96 -14.60
N LEU A 109 -2.85 3.20 -13.89
CA LEU A 109 -1.70 3.79 -13.21
C LEU A 109 -0.72 4.41 -14.20
N ARG A 110 -0.46 3.75 -15.34
CA ARG A 110 0.40 4.29 -16.39
C ARG A 110 -0.16 5.57 -17.01
N GLU A 111 -1.48 5.66 -17.15
CA GLU A 111 -2.15 6.85 -17.68
C GLU A 111 -2.06 8.02 -16.69
N LEU A 112 -2.33 7.79 -15.41
CA LEU A 112 -2.45 8.84 -14.40
C LEU A 112 -1.12 9.24 -13.78
N GLN A 113 -0.17 8.31 -13.65
CA GLN A 113 1.13 8.54 -13.00
C GLN A 113 2.21 7.59 -13.60
N PRO A 114 2.69 7.86 -14.82
CA PRO A 114 3.58 6.96 -15.58
C PRO A 114 4.93 6.68 -14.91
N ALA A 115 5.37 7.53 -13.99
CA ALA A 115 6.63 7.36 -13.26
C ALA A 115 6.54 6.33 -12.12
N MET A 116 5.32 5.98 -11.69
CA MET A 116 5.12 5.01 -10.62
C MET A 116 5.34 3.58 -11.09
N THR A 117 5.80 2.74 -10.18
CA THR A 117 5.96 1.31 -10.43
C THR A 117 4.73 0.55 -9.93
N TYR A 118 4.17 -0.31 -10.77
CA TYR A 118 3.10 -1.24 -10.38
C TYR A 118 3.69 -2.62 -10.08
N ILE A 119 3.38 -3.19 -8.92
CA ILE A 119 3.72 -4.56 -8.56
C ILE A 119 2.43 -5.34 -8.28
N ASP A 120 2.21 -6.43 -9.02
CA ASP A 120 1.16 -7.41 -8.74
C ASP A 120 1.75 -8.50 -7.84
N ALA A 121 1.39 -8.49 -6.57
CA ALA A 121 1.88 -9.43 -5.55
C ALA A 121 0.72 -10.01 -4.72
N PRO A 122 -0.27 -10.67 -5.36
CA PRO A 122 -1.43 -11.19 -4.66
C PRO A 122 -1.01 -12.20 -3.60
N VAL A 123 -1.63 -12.07 -2.44
CA VAL A 123 -1.30 -12.85 -1.26
C VAL A 123 -2.29 -14.01 -1.09
N SER A 124 -1.78 -15.24 -1.03
CA SER A 124 -2.56 -16.44 -0.69
C SER A 124 -2.25 -16.95 0.73
N GLY A 125 -3.28 -17.23 1.52
CA GLY A 125 -3.17 -17.76 2.89
C GLY A 125 -3.43 -16.74 4.02
N THR A 126 -3.62 -17.22 5.26
CA THR A 126 -4.27 -16.44 6.33
C THR A 126 -3.35 -15.76 7.35
N LYS A 127 -2.00 -15.88 7.30
CA LYS A 127 -1.11 -15.21 8.30
C LYS A 127 0.39 -15.10 7.97
N ALA A 128 0.97 -16.03 7.22
CA ALA A 128 2.35 -15.94 6.70
C ALA A 128 2.72 -14.68 5.86
N PRO A 129 1.77 -13.99 5.19
CA PRO A 129 2.13 -12.88 4.29
C PRO A 129 2.68 -11.64 4.96
N ALA A 130 2.38 -11.38 6.25
CA ALA A 130 2.77 -10.15 6.94
C ALA A 130 4.29 -9.91 6.93
N GLU A 131 5.08 -10.98 6.93
CA GLU A 131 6.54 -10.94 6.82
C GLU A 131 6.99 -10.48 5.42
N LYS A 132 6.26 -10.87 4.36
CA LYS A 132 6.56 -10.46 2.98
C LYS A 132 6.36 -8.98 2.73
N ALA A 133 5.46 -8.28 3.43
CA ALA A 133 5.32 -6.83 3.24
C ALA A 133 6.58 -6.08 3.68
N VAL A 134 7.24 -6.57 4.73
CA VAL A 134 8.49 -5.98 5.20
C VAL A 134 9.59 -6.24 4.17
N GLU A 135 9.63 -7.43 3.60
CA GLU A 135 10.56 -7.79 2.51
C GLU A 135 10.33 -6.94 1.26
N VAL A 136 9.08 -6.80 0.81
CA VAL A 136 8.67 -5.96 -0.33
C VAL A 136 9.03 -4.50 -0.07
N ALA A 137 8.75 -3.97 1.12
CA ALA A 137 9.09 -2.59 1.46
C ALA A 137 10.62 -2.36 1.48
N ARG A 138 11.41 -3.32 1.97
CA ARG A 138 12.88 -3.21 1.99
C ARG A 138 13.50 -3.36 0.60
N SER A 139 13.08 -4.34 -0.19
CA SER A 139 13.60 -4.56 -1.55
C SER A 139 13.26 -3.41 -2.50
N SER A 140 12.11 -2.77 -2.27
CA SER A 140 11.70 -1.54 -2.95
C SER A 140 12.67 -0.38 -2.69
N ALA A 141 13.15 -0.22 -1.46
CA ALA A 141 14.12 0.82 -1.11
C ALA A 141 15.55 0.54 -1.65
N GLU A 142 15.92 -0.74 -1.79
CA GLU A 142 17.22 -1.13 -2.35
C GLU A 142 17.27 -0.99 -3.88
N SER A 143 16.13 -1.13 -4.56
CA SER A 143 16.03 -0.98 -6.02
C SER A 143 16.28 0.47 -6.47
N ASP A 144 16.03 1.45 -5.61
CA ASP A 144 16.31 2.87 -5.84
C ASP A 144 17.80 3.23 -5.64
N ALA A 145 18.57 2.37 -4.95
CA ALA A 145 20.01 2.58 -4.73
C ALA A 145 20.90 2.01 -5.86
N MET A 146 20.30 1.34 -6.85
CA MET A 146 21.01 0.72 -7.99
C MET A 146 20.69 1.33 -9.37
N ALA A 147 19.93 2.43 -9.42
CA ALA A 147 19.68 3.23 -10.62
C ALA A 147 20.51 4.53 -10.61
#